data_AF-B1IWI7-F1
#
_entry.id   AF-B1IWI7-F1
#
_cell.length_a   1.000
_cell.length_b   1.000
_cell.length_c   1.000
_cell.angle_alpha   90.00
_cell.angle_beta   90.00
_cell.angle_gamma   90.00
#
_symmetry.space_group_name_H-M   'P 1'
#
loop_
_entity.id
_entity.type
_entity.pdbx_description
1 polymer ?
#
loop_
_entity_poly.entity_id
_entity_poly.type
_entity_poly.pdbx_seq_one_letter_code
_entity_poly.pdbx_strand_id
1 'polypeptide(L)' 'MDWLAKYWWILVIVFLVGVLLNVIKDLKRVDHKKFLANKPELPPHRDFNDKWDDDDDWPKKDQPKK' A
#
# COMPACT_ATOMS: atom_id res chain seq x y z
N MET A 1 -28.23 -35.91 0.61
CA MET A 1 -28.19 -34.44 0.45
C MET A 1 -27.88 -33.72 1.76
N ASP A 2 -28.29 -34.24 2.92
CA ASP A 2 -28.08 -33.59 4.24
C ASP A 2 -26.62 -33.29 4.59
N TRP A 3 -25.68 -34.14 4.18
CA TRP A 3 -24.26 -33.91 4.47
C TRP A 3 -23.74 -32.64 3.76
N LEU A 4 -24.07 -32.47 2.48
CA LEU A 4 -23.65 -31.30 1.71
C LEU A 4 -24.26 -30.02 2.30
N ALA A 5 -25.54 -30.06 2.69
CA ALA A 5 -26.21 -28.93 3.33
C ALA A 5 -25.54 -28.52 4.65
N LYS A 6 -25.06 -29.48 5.45
CA LYS A 6 -24.37 -29.22 6.74
C LYS A 6 -22.96 -28.66 6.59
N TYR A 7 -22.23 -29.04 5.53
CA TYR A 7 -20.80 -28.74 5.38
C TYR A 7 -20.45 -27.86 4.17
N TRP A 8 -21.45 -27.30 3.47
CA TRP A 8 -21.22 -26.42 2.30
C TRP A 8 -20.29 -25.23 2.61
N TRP A 9 -20.35 -24.69 3.83
CA TRP A 9 -19.48 -23.61 4.29
C TRP A 9 -17.98 -23.94 4.19
N ILE A 10 -17.60 -25.22 4.22
CA ILE A 10 -16.20 -25.66 4.04
C ILE A 10 -15.70 -25.26 2.64
N LEU A 11 -16.54 -25.40 1.61
CA LEU A 11 -16.17 -24.98 0.24
C LEU A 11 -15.93 -23.47 0.18
N VAL A 12 -16.75 -22.68 0.89
CA VAL A 12 -16.57 -21.22 0.97
C VAL A 12 -15.24 -20.87 1.64
N ILE A 13 -14.89 -21.54 2.75
CA ILE A 13 -13.61 -21.31 3.43
C ILE A 13 -12.43 -21.70 2.54
N VAL A 14 -12.47 -22.87 1.91
CA VAL A 14 -11.39 -23.31 1.01
C VAL A 14 -11.24 -22.33 -0.16
N PHE A 15 -12.34 -21.83 -0.71
CA PHE A 15 -12.32 -20.80 -1.74
C PHE A 15 -11.70 -19.49 -1.24
N LEU A 16 -12.11 -18.99 -0.08
CA LEU A 16 -11.58 -17.76 0.51
C LEU A 16 -10.08 -17.85 0.81
N VAL A 17 -9.62 -18.98 1.37
CA VAL A 17 -8.19 -19.24 1.59
C VAL A 17 -7.44 -19.25 0.27
N GLY A 18 -7.99 -19.86 -0.78
CA GLY A 18 -7.44 -19.82 -2.13
C GLY A 18 -7.29 -18.40 -2.69
N VAL A 19 -8.32 -17.56 -2.53
CA VAL A 19 -8.29 -16.14 -2.93
C VAL A 19 -7.22 -15.38 -2.13
N LEU A 20 -7.15 -15.56 -0.80
CA LEU A 20 -6.14 -14.90 0.04
C LEU A 20 -4.72 -15.27 -0.38
N LEU A 21 -4.45 -16.56 -0.61
CA LEU A 21 -3.13 -17.02 -1.04
C LEU A 21 -2.75 -16.45 -2.41
N ASN A 22 -3.70 -16.33 -3.32
CA ASN A 22 -3.48 -15.71 -4.63
C ASN A 22 -3.12 -14.22 -4.49
N VAL A 23 -3.87 -13.47 -3.67
CA VAL A 23 -3.60 -12.05 -3.39
C VAL A 23 -2.24 -11.85 -2.71
N ILE A 24 -1.89 -12.66 -1.72
CA ILE A 24 -0.57 -12.59 -1.06
C ILE A 24 0.56 -12.84 -2.07
N LYS A 25 0.39 -13.82 -2.96
CA LYS A 25 1.37 -14.12 -4.01
C LYS A 25 1.53 -12.94 -4.98
N ASP A 26 0.44 -12.28 -5.32
CA ASP A 26 0.47 -11.10 -6.20
C ASP A 26 1.13 -9.89 -5.52
N LEU A 27 0.77 -9.61 -4.26
CA LEU A 27 1.41 -8.57 -3.45
C LEU A 27 2.92 -8.80 -3.27
N LYS A 28 3.37 -10.05 -3.16
CA LYS A 28 4.81 -10.39 -3.10
C LYS A 28 5.56 -10.09 -4.41
N ARG A 29 4.87 -9.97 -5.55
CA ARG A 29 5.50 -9.53 -6.82
C ARG A 29 5.69 -8.03 -6.88
N VAL A 30 4.94 -7.26 -6.08
CA VAL A 30 5.06 -5.81 -6.01
C VAL A 30 6.29 -5.44 -5.15
N ASP A 31 7.39 -5.12 -5.83
CA ASP A 31 8.61 -4.66 -5.16
C ASP A 31 8.55 -3.15 -4.88
N HIS A 32 7.90 -2.82 -3.76
CA HIS A 32 7.81 -1.45 -3.27
C HIS A 32 9.20 -0.85 -3.01
N LYS A 33 10.20 -1.66 -2.62
CA LYS A 33 11.56 -1.16 -2.38
C LYS A 33 12.22 -0.74 -3.69
N LYS A 34 12.06 -1.52 -4.76
CA LYS A 34 12.52 -1.14 -6.11
C LYS A 34 11.86 0.14 -6.59
N PHE A 35 10.55 0.32 -6.36
CA PHE A 35 9.86 1.58 -6.68
C PHE A 35 10.42 2.75 -5.86
N LEU A 36 10.68 2.58 -4.55
CA LEU A 36 11.28 3.63 -3.72
C LEU A 36 12.70 3.99 -4.16
N ALA A 37 13.51 3.01 -4.58
CA ALA A 37 14.88 3.21 -5.04
C ALA A 37 14.98 3.83 -6.44
N ASN A 38 13.93 3.70 -7.25
CA ASN A 38 13.87 4.23 -8.63
C ASN A 38 12.60 5.08 -8.81
N LYS A 39 12.24 5.89 -7.81
CA LYS A 39 11.08 6.77 -7.93
C LYS A 39 11.33 7.71 -9.11
N PRO A 40 10.45 7.76 -10.12
CA PRO A 40 10.54 8.80 -11.12
C PRO A 40 10.35 10.16 -10.43
N GLU A 41 11.06 11.17 -10.92
CA GLU A 41 10.80 12.55 -10.54
C GLU A 41 9.36 12.88 -10.93
N LEU A 42 8.55 13.28 -9.94
CA LEU A 42 7.17 13.66 -10.19
C LEU A 42 7.16 14.96 -10.99
N PRO A 43 6.26 15.12 -11.98
CA PRO A 43 6.11 16.40 -12.64
C PRO A 43 5.74 17.45 -11.57
N PRO A 44 6.16 18.72 -11.76
CA PRO A 44 5.81 19.76 -10.82
C PRO A 44 4.29 19.80 -10.64
N HIS A 45 3.87 19.76 -9.38
CA HIS A 45 2.51 20.01 -8.90
C HIS A 45 1.95 21.20 -9.69
N ARG A 46 0.74 21.07 -10.24
CA ARG A 46 0.12 22.17 -11.02
C ARG A 46 -0.03 23.46 -10.21
N ASP A 47 -0.10 23.34 -8.90
CA ASP A 47 -0.26 24.42 -7.93
C ASP A 47 1.06 24.92 -7.32
N PHE A 48 2.20 24.29 -7.61
CA PHE A 48 3.50 24.61 -7.01
C PHE A 48 3.47 24.69 -5.47
N ASN A 49 2.60 23.92 -4.81
CA ASN A 49 2.46 23.93 -3.35
C ASN A 49 3.73 23.39 -2.65
N ASP A 50 4.60 22.66 -3.35
CA ASP A 50 5.92 22.29 -2.85
C ASP A 50 6.80 23.48 -2.48
N LYS A 51 6.54 24.63 -3.10
CA LYS A 51 7.27 25.88 -2.81
C LYS A 51 6.69 26.68 -1.66
N TRP A 52 5.50 26.33 -1.16
CA TRP A 52 4.91 27.07 -0.04
C TRP A 52 5.69 26.83 1.25
N ASP A 53 6.39 25.70 1.36
CA ASP A 53 7.30 25.41 2.47
C ASP A 53 8.64 26.18 2.38
N ASP A 54 9.02 26.69 1.20
CA ASP A 54 10.28 27.45 1.03
C ASP A 54 10.20 28.85 1.66
N ASP A 55 8.98 29.43 1.70
CA ASP A 55 8.68 30.72 2.30
C ASP A 55 8.10 30.59 3.73
N ASP A 56 8.10 29.39 4.32
CA ASP A 56 7.56 29.17 5.66
C ASP A 56 8.50 29.75 6.74
N ASP A 57 8.13 30.93 7.22
CA ASP A 57 8.73 31.64 8.37
C ASP A 57 8.42 30.95 9.71
N TRP A 58 7.86 29.73 9.73
CA TRP A 58 7.61 29.01 10.96
C TRP A 58 8.91 28.90 11.77
N PRO A 59 8.91 29.26 13.07
CA PRO A 59 10.10 29.16 13.88
C PRO A 59 10.58 27.71 13.86
N LYS A 60 11.72 27.48 13.19
CA LYS A 60 12.41 26.20 13.10
C LYS A 60 12.92 25.85 14.49
N LYS A 61 12.01 25.40 15.37
CA LYS A 61 12.37 24.79 16.64
C LYS A 61 13.28 23.62 16.29
N ASP A 62 14.50 23.68 16.78
CA ASP A 62 15.57 22.71 16.58
C ASP A 62 15.03 21.28 16.71
N GLN A 63 14.62 20.69 15.58
CA GLN A 63 14.30 19.28 15.57
C GLN A 63 15.66 18.56 15.57
N PRO A 64 15.93 17.69 16.56
CA PRO A 64 17.15 16.91 16.54
C PRO A 64 17.16 16.08 15.27
N LYS A 65 18.17 16.29 14.42
CA LYS A 65 18.41 15.45 13.24
C LYS A 65 18.50 13.99 13.72
N LYS A 66 17.48 13.19 13.41
CA LYS A 66 17.51 11.73 13.56
C LYS A 66 18.29 11.10 12.42
#